data_AF-A0A7C1FXU8-F1
#
_entry.id   AF-A0A7C1FXU8-F1
#
_cell.length_a   1.000
_cell.length_b   1.000
_cell.length_c   1.000
_cell.angle_alpha   90.00
_cell.angle_beta   90.00
_cell.angle_gamma   90.00
#
_symmetry.space_group_name_H-M   'P 1'
#
loop_
_entity.id
_entity.type
_entity.pdbx_description
1 polymer ?
#
loop_
_entity_poly.entity_id
_entity_poly.type
_entity_poly.pdbx_seq_one_letter_code
_entity_poly.pdbx_strand_id
1 'polypeptide(L)'
;MAWAGYIERGETDPNYDWVTDFEEKTGCKVKVKIAATSDEMVALMNEGGFDLVTASGDASNRLISGKRVQEINIALVPSWNKIDPRLQNAPWHTVGGKHYGVPYQWGSNVLMYNTKVFPTPPTSWKVVFEEMTLPDGQSNKGRVQAYDGPIYIADAALYLKKHRPELGSEDPYALDRKQFEAAIELLRQQRKIVGRYWHDAFIQIDDFINEGVVASSSWPFQVNLLKSQGAPIIYVTHDQEEALTMSDRLAVFNHGQIEQVGTPAAIYEHPATSFVAGFVGVSNLVSGAVAQAITGVNQTFSIRPEKIRIQQPDTPIADGLCAAHGCIRDVVYLGVHTRYIVELDVGGELTVIQQNLDTTSMEVLAARGRRVQLVWQRAHNRVIA
;
A
#
# COMPACT_ATOMS: atom_id res chain seq x y z
N MET A 1 19.14 -16.24 15.54
CA MET A 1 18.00 -16.62 14.69
C MET A 1 17.48 -15.41 13.95
N ALA A 2 17.09 -15.56 12.70
CA ALA A 2 16.62 -14.42 11.90
C ALA A 2 15.62 -14.82 10.81
N TRP A 3 14.89 -13.83 10.30
CA TRP A 3 14.13 -13.93 9.05
C TRP A 3 15.07 -14.10 7.85
N ALA A 4 14.55 -14.65 6.74
CA ALA A 4 15.28 -14.71 5.48
C ALA A 4 15.69 -13.30 5.01
N GLY A 5 16.92 -13.16 4.50
CA GLY A 5 17.48 -11.89 4.03
C GLY A 5 17.89 -10.90 5.12
N TYR A 6 17.68 -11.20 6.41
CA TYR A 6 18.02 -10.28 7.49
C TYR A 6 19.48 -10.35 7.91
N ILE A 7 20.17 -11.45 7.62
CA ILE A 7 21.59 -11.62 7.91
C ILE A 7 22.21 -12.22 6.66
N GLU A 8 23.16 -11.51 6.05
CA GLU A 8 23.65 -11.83 4.71
C GLU A 8 25.17 -11.83 4.64
N ARG A 9 25.70 -12.82 3.92
CA ARG A 9 27.14 -13.07 3.71
C ARG A 9 27.43 -13.26 2.22
N GLY A 10 26.72 -12.54 1.36
CA GLY A 10 26.82 -12.66 -0.09
C GLY A 10 26.25 -13.96 -0.68
N GLU A 11 25.50 -14.74 0.09
CA GLU A 11 24.92 -16.02 -0.33
C GLU A 11 23.74 -15.80 -1.28
N THR A 12 22.89 -14.82 -0.98
CA THR A 12 21.75 -14.47 -1.85
C THR A 12 22.17 -13.55 -3.01
N ASP A 13 22.99 -12.54 -2.72
CA ASP A 13 23.57 -11.60 -3.69
C ASP A 13 24.97 -11.17 -3.20
N PRO A 14 26.04 -11.40 -3.98
CA PRO A 14 27.41 -11.12 -3.56
C PRO A 14 27.71 -9.64 -3.29
N ASN A 15 26.84 -8.71 -3.72
CA ASN A 15 27.00 -7.28 -3.42
C ASN A 15 26.55 -6.92 -1.99
N TYR A 16 25.90 -7.84 -1.28
CA TYR A 16 25.40 -7.63 0.06
C TYR A 16 26.11 -8.57 1.02
N ASP A 17 27.05 -8.05 1.80
CA ASP A 17 27.75 -8.81 2.84
C ASP A 17 28.09 -7.89 4.00
N TRP A 18 27.36 -8.03 5.10
CA TRP A 18 27.63 -7.31 6.34
C TRP A 18 28.04 -8.24 7.48
N VAL A 19 28.05 -9.56 7.24
CA VAL A 19 28.51 -10.54 8.22
C VAL A 19 30.02 -10.67 8.18
N THR A 20 30.63 -10.75 7.00
CA THR A 20 32.08 -10.99 6.88
C THR A 20 32.90 -9.89 7.56
N ASP A 21 32.58 -8.62 7.28
CA ASP A 21 33.23 -7.46 7.91
C ASP A 21 33.09 -7.47 9.45
N PHE A 22 31.93 -7.89 9.97
CA PHE A 22 31.72 -8.05 11.41
C PHE A 22 32.62 -9.16 11.99
N GLU A 23 32.69 -10.32 11.35
CA GLU A 23 33.53 -11.43 11.83
C GLU A 23 35.02 -11.09 11.80
N GLU A 24 35.47 -10.38 10.76
CA GLU A 24 36.86 -9.94 10.63
C GLU A 24 37.25 -8.94 11.72
N LYS A 25 36.38 -7.96 12.00
CA LYS A 25 36.63 -6.92 13.01
C LYS A 25 36.58 -7.44 14.45
N THR A 26 35.75 -8.43 14.72
CA THR A 26 35.46 -8.87 16.09
C THR A 26 36.08 -10.23 16.44
N GLY A 27 36.45 -11.03 15.43
CA GLY A 27 36.80 -12.44 15.61
C GLY A 27 35.61 -13.34 16.00
N CYS A 28 34.40 -12.78 16.13
CA CYS A 28 33.20 -13.51 16.49
C CYS A 28 32.61 -14.19 15.26
N LYS A 29 32.38 -15.51 15.32
CA LYS A 29 31.76 -16.27 14.22
C LYS A 29 30.24 -16.26 14.33
N VAL A 30 29.58 -15.82 13.26
CA VAL A 30 28.14 -15.69 13.15
C VAL A 30 27.56 -16.96 12.55
N LYS A 31 26.69 -17.63 13.33
CA LYS A 31 25.87 -18.75 12.85
C LYS A 31 24.40 -18.34 12.86
N VAL A 32 23.75 -18.48 11.71
CA VAL A 32 22.36 -18.07 11.53
C VAL A 32 21.46 -19.31 11.41
N LYS A 33 20.38 -19.31 12.18
CA LYS A 33 19.23 -20.20 11.97
C LYS A 33 18.11 -19.33 11.39
N ILE A 34 17.67 -19.65 10.18
CA ILE A 34 16.52 -19.01 9.55
C ILE A 34 15.25 -19.62 10.14
N ALA A 35 14.29 -18.75 10.47
CA ALA A 35 12.93 -19.11 10.88
C ALA A 35 11.94 -18.39 9.96
N ALA A 36 10.80 -19.02 9.72
CA ALA A 36 9.82 -18.56 8.75
C ALA A 36 8.50 -18.09 9.39
N THR A 37 8.31 -18.27 10.70
CA THR A 37 7.23 -17.65 11.48
C THR A 37 7.71 -17.16 12.84
N SER A 38 6.98 -16.19 13.40
CA SER A 38 7.17 -15.70 14.77
C SER A 38 6.94 -16.81 15.80
N ASP A 39 6.01 -17.74 15.54
CA ASP A 39 5.76 -18.90 16.39
C ASP A 39 6.95 -19.87 16.43
N GLU A 40 7.58 -20.13 15.28
CA GLU A 40 8.84 -20.90 15.21
C GLU A 40 9.93 -20.19 16.02
N MET A 41 10.07 -18.86 15.88
CA MET A 41 11.04 -18.10 16.67
C MET A 41 10.78 -18.20 18.18
N VAL A 42 9.53 -18.09 18.62
CA VAL A 42 9.17 -18.22 20.03
C VAL A 42 9.46 -19.64 20.55
N ALA A 43 9.12 -20.68 19.77
CA ALA A 43 9.40 -22.06 20.13
C ALA A 43 10.92 -22.29 20.30
N LEU A 44 11.72 -21.88 19.31
CA LEU A 44 13.18 -22.03 19.35
C LEU A 44 13.84 -21.23 20.49
N MET A 45 13.38 -20.01 20.78
CA MET A 45 13.88 -19.24 21.93
C MET A 45 13.51 -19.88 23.28
N ASN A 46 12.43 -20.65 23.36
CA ASN A 46 12.07 -21.40 24.56
C ASN A 46 12.98 -22.62 24.79
N GLU A 47 13.47 -23.25 23.72
CA GLU A 47 14.46 -24.34 23.79
C GLU A 47 15.84 -23.83 24.21
N GLY A 48 16.17 -22.59 23.84
CA GLY A 48 17.45 -21.95 24.15
C GLY A 48 18.55 -22.22 23.12
N GLY A 49 19.78 -21.81 23.43
CA GLY A 49 20.93 -21.98 22.52
C GLY A 49 21.08 -20.90 21.44
N PHE A 50 20.39 -19.77 21.60
CA PHE A 50 20.49 -18.60 20.71
C PHE A 50 20.84 -17.34 21.51
N ASP A 51 21.80 -16.57 21.02
CA ASP A 51 22.17 -15.28 21.62
C ASP A 51 21.22 -14.15 21.21
N LEU A 52 20.74 -14.18 19.96
CA LEU A 52 19.93 -13.12 19.35
C LEU A 52 18.79 -13.67 18.49
N VAL A 53 17.70 -12.91 18.43
CA VAL A 53 16.54 -13.15 17.57
C VAL A 53 16.05 -11.84 16.95
N THR A 54 15.81 -11.80 15.65
CA THR A 54 15.17 -10.64 14.99
C THR A 54 13.64 -10.72 15.10
N ALA A 55 13.15 -10.72 16.34
CA ALA A 55 11.73 -10.94 16.63
C ALA A 55 10.83 -9.80 16.14
N SER A 56 9.76 -10.16 15.44
CA SER A 56 8.66 -9.25 15.07
C SER A 56 7.80 -8.87 16.29
N GLY A 57 6.89 -7.91 16.12
CA GLY A 57 5.99 -7.43 17.19
C GLY A 57 5.13 -8.53 17.84
N ASP A 58 4.73 -9.52 17.04
CA ASP A 58 3.93 -10.69 17.45
C ASP A 58 4.75 -11.80 18.15
N ALA A 59 6.09 -11.68 18.20
CA ALA A 59 6.99 -12.55 18.98
C ALA A 59 7.60 -11.83 20.19
N SER A 60 8.08 -10.60 20.00
CA SER A 60 8.85 -9.83 20.99
C SER A 60 8.15 -9.71 22.35
N ASN A 61 6.90 -9.28 22.39
CA ASN A 61 6.14 -9.17 23.65
C ASN A 61 5.87 -10.53 24.32
N ARG A 62 5.76 -11.63 23.54
CA ARG A 62 5.65 -13.00 24.08
C ARG A 62 6.98 -13.43 24.72
N LEU A 63 8.11 -13.09 24.09
CA LEU A 63 9.44 -13.39 24.62
C LEU A 63 9.74 -12.59 25.90
N ILE A 64 9.36 -11.30 25.94
CA ILE A 64 9.54 -10.43 27.11
C ILE A 64 8.70 -10.96 28.29
N SER A 65 7.40 -11.19 28.06
CA SER A 65 6.50 -11.73 29.10
C SER A 65 6.88 -13.14 29.55
N GLY A 66 7.37 -13.97 28.62
CA GLY A 66 7.93 -15.29 28.89
C GLY A 66 9.32 -15.30 29.53
N LYS A 67 9.91 -14.12 29.79
CA LYS A 67 11.28 -13.96 30.35
C LYS A 67 12.35 -14.72 29.55
N ARG A 68 12.19 -14.76 28.23
CA ARG A 68 13.14 -15.40 27.30
C ARG A 68 14.18 -14.43 26.73
N VAL A 69 13.97 -13.14 26.93
CA VAL A 69 14.91 -12.07 26.57
C VAL A 69 15.18 -11.19 27.80
N GLN A 70 16.34 -10.57 27.81
CA GLN A 70 16.77 -9.67 28.89
C GLN A 70 16.62 -8.20 28.50
N GLU A 71 16.56 -7.35 29.51
CA GLU A 71 16.74 -5.91 29.33
C GLU A 71 18.13 -5.60 28.75
N ILE A 72 18.21 -4.62 27.85
CA ILE A 72 19.45 -4.14 27.28
C ILE A 72 19.81 -2.77 27.85
N ASN A 73 21.12 -2.51 27.98
CA ASN A 73 21.62 -1.18 28.28
C ASN A 73 21.86 -0.41 26.98
N ILE A 74 20.94 0.50 26.64
CA ILE A 74 21.02 1.30 25.41
C ILE A 74 22.26 2.21 25.34
N ALA A 75 22.86 2.56 26.49
CA ALA A 75 24.10 3.36 26.50
C ALA A 75 25.30 2.59 25.91
N LEU A 76 25.22 1.27 25.81
CA LEU A 76 26.23 0.42 25.14
C LEU A 76 25.99 0.28 23.63
N VAL A 77 24.98 0.96 23.07
CA VAL A 77 24.68 0.97 21.63
C VAL A 77 25.03 2.36 21.09
N PRO A 78 26.26 2.59 20.55
CA PRO A 78 26.73 3.92 20.16
C PRO A 78 25.87 4.58 19.07
N SER A 79 25.15 3.78 18.29
CA SER A 79 24.26 4.21 17.22
C SER A 79 22.81 4.39 17.64
N TRP A 80 22.46 4.25 18.93
CA TRP A 80 21.06 4.35 19.40
C TRP A 80 20.39 5.66 18.97
N ASN A 81 21.12 6.78 19.07
CA ASN A 81 20.64 8.10 18.67
C ASN A 81 20.39 8.26 17.17
N LYS A 82 20.84 7.32 16.33
CA LYS A 82 20.60 7.30 14.88
C LYS A 82 19.33 6.55 14.50
N ILE A 83 18.72 5.82 15.42
CA ILE A 83 17.46 5.10 15.21
C ILE A 83 16.34 6.13 15.05
N ASP A 84 15.43 5.90 14.12
CA ASP A 84 14.25 6.75 13.93
C ASP A 84 13.51 6.92 15.28
N PRO A 85 13.24 8.17 15.72
CA PRO A 85 12.58 8.43 17.00
C PRO A 85 11.24 7.69 17.18
N ARG A 86 10.53 7.40 16.08
CA ARG A 86 9.28 6.62 16.11
C ARG A 86 9.46 5.18 16.58
N LEU A 87 10.67 4.64 16.42
CA LEU A 87 11.00 3.25 16.73
C LEU A 87 11.76 3.11 18.05
N GLN A 88 12.38 4.18 18.58
CA GLN A 88 13.24 4.12 19.78
C GLN A 88 12.51 3.64 21.04
N ASN A 89 11.25 4.07 21.23
CA ASN A 89 10.46 3.75 22.43
C ASN A 89 9.21 2.93 22.10
N ALA A 90 9.26 2.16 21.02
CA ALA A 90 8.09 1.47 20.52
C ALA A 90 7.60 0.38 21.50
N PRO A 91 6.28 0.22 21.67
CA PRO A 91 5.69 -0.64 22.72
C PRO A 91 5.92 -2.14 22.52
N TRP A 92 6.43 -2.56 21.37
CA TRP A 92 6.77 -3.96 21.09
C TRP A 92 8.19 -4.35 21.54
N HIS A 93 9.02 -3.40 21.99
CA HIS A 93 10.33 -3.72 22.59
C HIS A 93 10.65 -2.88 23.83
N THR A 94 9.74 -1.99 24.23
CA THR A 94 9.85 -1.15 25.42
C THR A 94 8.70 -1.46 26.38
N VAL A 95 9.01 -2.06 27.54
CA VAL A 95 8.00 -2.46 28.54
C VAL A 95 8.39 -1.89 29.90
N GLY A 96 7.49 -1.14 30.53
CA GLY A 96 7.76 -0.51 31.84
C GLY A 96 8.95 0.47 31.82
N GLY A 97 9.19 1.15 30.70
CA GLY A 97 10.32 2.07 30.51
C GLY A 97 11.67 1.40 30.27
N LYS A 98 11.70 0.08 30.12
CA LYS A 98 12.91 -0.72 29.88
C LYS A 98 12.95 -1.20 28.43
N HIS A 99 14.14 -1.24 27.83
CA HIS A 99 14.35 -1.70 26.46
C HIS A 99 14.78 -3.17 26.45
N TYR A 100 14.21 -3.94 25.53
CA TYR A 100 14.47 -5.39 25.37
C TYR A 100 15.03 -5.74 23.99
N GLY A 101 15.31 -4.74 23.15
CA GLY A 101 15.87 -4.95 21.82
C GLY A 101 16.27 -3.65 21.16
N VAL A 102 16.97 -3.78 20.03
CA VAL A 102 17.35 -2.67 19.15
C VAL A 102 16.56 -2.81 17.85
N PRO A 103 15.81 -1.78 17.41
CA PRO A 103 15.17 -1.78 16.10
C PRO A 103 16.16 -2.13 14.99
N TYR A 104 15.82 -3.14 14.18
CA TYR A 104 16.70 -3.66 13.13
C TYR A 104 16.21 -3.31 11.73
N GLN A 105 15.00 -3.77 11.40
CA GLN A 105 14.31 -3.52 10.14
C GLN A 105 12.81 -3.37 10.42
N TRP A 106 12.09 -2.74 9.49
CA TRP A 106 10.64 -2.69 9.45
C TRP A 106 10.19 -2.78 8.00
N GLY A 107 8.97 -3.24 7.76
CA GLY A 107 8.45 -3.41 6.40
C GLY A 107 6.96 -3.75 6.39
N SER A 108 6.43 -3.94 5.19
CA SER A 108 5.04 -4.30 4.95
C SER A 108 4.91 -5.72 4.43
N ASN A 109 3.80 -6.39 4.76
CA ASN A 109 3.30 -7.48 3.93
C ASN A 109 2.72 -6.88 2.66
N VAL A 110 3.01 -7.48 1.51
CA VAL A 110 2.65 -6.96 0.19
C VAL A 110 1.89 -7.99 -0.63
N LEU A 111 1.05 -7.53 -1.54
CA LEU A 111 0.44 -8.38 -2.56
C LEU A 111 1.42 -8.49 -3.73
N MET A 112 2.18 -9.58 -3.76
CA MET A 112 3.05 -9.94 -4.88
C MET A 112 2.24 -10.58 -5.99
N TYR A 113 2.49 -10.22 -7.25
CA TYR A 113 1.74 -10.76 -8.40
C TYR A 113 2.59 -10.84 -9.67
N ASN A 114 2.17 -11.73 -10.59
CA ASN A 114 2.80 -11.95 -11.89
C ASN A 114 2.26 -10.99 -12.96
N THR A 115 3.13 -10.14 -13.52
CA THR A 115 2.76 -9.09 -14.49
C THR A 115 2.37 -9.63 -15.86
N LYS A 116 2.67 -10.90 -16.19
CA LYS A 116 2.14 -11.55 -17.39
C LYS A 116 0.66 -11.89 -17.26
N VAL A 117 0.20 -12.16 -16.02
CA VAL A 117 -1.21 -12.44 -15.71
C VAL A 117 -1.97 -11.16 -15.37
N PHE A 118 -1.29 -10.17 -14.79
CA PHE A 118 -1.84 -8.86 -14.48
C PHE A 118 -1.08 -7.77 -15.23
N PRO A 119 -1.41 -7.50 -16.51
CA PRO A 119 -0.84 -6.38 -17.27
C PRO A 119 -1.11 -5.02 -16.61
N THR A 120 -2.26 -4.90 -15.93
CA THR A 120 -2.60 -3.82 -15.02
C THR A 120 -2.52 -4.33 -13.57
N PRO A 121 -1.93 -3.57 -12.63
CA PRO A 121 -1.84 -3.99 -11.23
C PRO A 121 -3.21 -4.37 -10.64
N PRO A 122 -3.29 -5.45 -9.82
CA PRO A 122 -4.52 -5.76 -9.09
C PRO A 122 -4.82 -4.63 -8.11
N THR A 123 -6.09 -4.23 -8.07
CA THR A 123 -6.58 -3.13 -7.23
C THR A 123 -7.34 -3.66 -6.02
N SER A 124 -7.03 -4.86 -5.51
CA SER A 124 -7.60 -5.36 -4.26
C SER A 124 -6.94 -6.67 -3.85
N TRP A 125 -6.83 -6.89 -2.54
CA TRP A 125 -6.50 -8.20 -1.94
C TRP A 125 -7.54 -9.28 -2.23
N LYS A 126 -8.72 -8.93 -2.77
CA LYS A 126 -9.75 -9.89 -3.22
C LYS A 126 -9.18 -11.01 -4.08
N VAL A 127 -8.16 -10.72 -4.89
CA VAL A 127 -7.46 -11.68 -5.77
C VAL A 127 -6.99 -12.92 -5.03
N VAL A 128 -6.61 -12.80 -3.76
CA VAL A 128 -6.13 -13.92 -2.94
C VAL A 128 -7.17 -14.41 -1.93
N PHE A 129 -8.30 -13.71 -1.73
CA PHE A 129 -9.34 -14.10 -0.75
C PHE A 129 -10.59 -14.74 -1.37
N GLU A 130 -10.97 -14.35 -2.59
CA GLU A 130 -12.20 -14.80 -3.25
C GLU A 130 -11.91 -15.53 -4.56
N GLU A 131 -12.73 -16.53 -4.89
CA GLU A 131 -12.63 -17.21 -6.18
C GLU A 131 -13.03 -16.26 -7.32
N MET A 132 -12.17 -16.13 -8.32
CA MET A 132 -12.43 -15.28 -9.47
C MET A 132 -11.63 -15.71 -10.71
N THR A 133 -12.09 -15.27 -11.88
CA THR A 133 -11.32 -15.34 -13.12
C THR A 133 -10.33 -14.18 -13.17
N LEU A 134 -9.07 -14.49 -13.45
CA LEU A 134 -7.97 -13.54 -13.58
C LEU A 134 -7.92 -12.93 -14.98
N PRO A 135 -7.13 -11.86 -15.21
CA PRO A 135 -7.09 -11.19 -16.53
C PRO A 135 -6.58 -12.08 -17.67
N ASP A 136 -5.89 -13.19 -17.36
CA ASP A 136 -5.50 -14.23 -18.33
C ASP A 136 -6.64 -15.20 -18.71
N GLY A 137 -7.86 -14.98 -18.19
CA GLY A 137 -9.05 -15.79 -18.46
C GLY A 137 -9.14 -17.09 -17.64
N GLN A 138 -8.16 -17.37 -16.78
CA GLN A 138 -8.09 -18.59 -15.96
C GLN A 138 -8.61 -18.31 -14.54
N SER A 139 -9.03 -19.35 -13.81
CA SER A 139 -9.35 -19.22 -12.39
C SER A 139 -8.09 -18.93 -11.55
N ASN A 140 -8.23 -18.22 -10.44
CA ASN A 140 -7.18 -18.05 -9.44
C ASN A 140 -7.01 -19.29 -8.53
N LYS A 141 -7.94 -20.24 -8.58
CA LYS A 141 -7.92 -21.47 -7.79
C LYS A 141 -6.67 -22.31 -8.08
N GLY A 142 -5.94 -22.65 -7.01
CA GLY A 142 -4.67 -23.37 -7.08
C GLY A 142 -3.48 -22.52 -7.49
N ARG A 143 -3.69 -21.24 -7.86
CA ARG A 143 -2.66 -20.32 -8.37
C ARG A 143 -2.38 -19.16 -7.43
N VAL A 144 -2.99 -19.17 -6.25
CA VAL A 144 -2.75 -18.19 -5.19
C VAL A 144 -2.27 -18.87 -3.92
N GLN A 145 -1.56 -18.11 -3.09
CA GLN A 145 -1.05 -18.59 -1.81
C GLN A 145 -1.41 -17.62 -0.68
N ALA A 146 -1.41 -18.16 0.53
CA ALA A 146 -1.59 -17.42 1.78
C ALA A 146 -0.43 -17.74 2.73
N TYR A 147 -0.14 -16.87 3.69
CA TYR A 147 0.91 -17.13 4.67
C TYR A 147 0.45 -18.18 5.69
N ASP A 148 1.34 -19.10 6.08
CA ASP A 148 1.04 -20.18 7.04
C ASP A 148 0.98 -19.69 8.50
N GLY A 149 1.64 -18.57 8.82
CA GLY A 149 1.62 -18.01 10.17
C GLY A 149 0.21 -17.58 10.61
N PRO A 150 -0.26 -17.95 11.82
CA PRO A 150 -1.60 -17.58 12.31
C PRO A 150 -1.89 -16.07 12.34
N ILE A 151 -0.84 -15.25 12.38
CA ILE A 151 -0.95 -13.78 12.26
C ILE A 151 -1.63 -13.34 10.96
N TYR A 152 -1.70 -14.20 9.93
CA TYR A 152 -2.43 -13.96 8.69
C TYR A 152 -3.94 -13.80 8.87
N ILE A 153 -4.48 -14.15 10.05
CA ILE A 153 -5.86 -13.77 10.43
C ILE A 153 -6.03 -12.24 10.45
N ALA A 154 -4.98 -11.49 10.79
CA ALA A 154 -5.02 -10.03 10.77
C ALA A 154 -5.16 -9.49 9.33
N ASP A 155 -4.50 -10.10 8.33
CA ASP A 155 -4.69 -9.75 6.91
C ASP A 155 -6.15 -9.99 6.47
N ALA A 156 -6.76 -11.10 6.91
CA ALA A 156 -8.18 -11.36 6.67
C ALA A 156 -9.10 -10.33 7.36
N ALA A 157 -8.75 -9.92 8.59
CA ALA A 157 -9.50 -8.90 9.31
C ALA A 157 -9.39 -7.51 8.64
N LEU A 158 -8.20 -7.16 8.14
CA LEU A 158 -7.97 -5.95 7.34
C LEU A 158 -8.84 -5.96 6.07
N TYR A 159 -8.86 -7.08 5.34
CA TYR A 159 -9.73 -7.24 4.18
C TYR A 159 -11.22 -7.03 4.55
N LEU A 160 -11.67 -7.63 5.65
CA LEU A 160 -13.05 -7.48 6.12
C LEU A 160 -13.38 -6.08 6.61
N LYS A 161 -12.43 -5.32 7.19
CA LYS A 161 -12.64 -3.93 7.58
C LYS A 161 -13.15 -3.09 6.39
N LYS A 162 -12.61 -3.33 5.20
CA LYS A 162 -13.02 -2.66 3.96
C LYS A 162 -14.30 -3.25 3.34
N HIS A 163 -14.40 -4.58 3.26
CA HIS A 163 -15.46 -5.26 2.50
C HIS A 163 -16.72 -5.56 3.32
N ARG A 164 -16.63 -5.44 4.65
CA ARG A 164 -17.71 -5.62 5.63
C ARG A 164 -17.62 -4.57 6.75
N PRO A 165 -17.72 -3.27 6.43
CA PRO A 165 -17.56 -2.19 7.41
C PRO A 165 -18.59 -2.25 8.56
N GLU A 166 -19.72 -2.93 8.36
CA GLU A 166 -20.73 -3.18 9.39
C GLU A 166 -20.24 -4.05 10.56
N LEU A 167 -19.07 -4.69 10.43
CA LEU A 167 -18.42 -5.40 11.53
C LEU A 167 -17.71 -4.46 12.51
N GLY A 168 -17.46 -3.20 12.14
CA GLY A 168 -16.93 -2.16 13.03
C GLY A 168 -15.53 -2.45 13.59
N SER A 169 -14.66 -3.10 12.83
CA SER A 169 -13.29 -3.42 13.28
C SER A 169 -12.36 -2.21 13.12
N GLU A 170 -11.73 -1.78 14.21
CA GLU A 170 -10.68 -0.76 14.17
C GLU A 170 -9.28 -1.35 14.13
N ASP A 171 -8.99 -2.30 15.03
CA ASP A 171 -7.69 -2.96 15.17
C ASP A 171 -7.77 -4.43 14.69
N PRO A 172 -7.06 -4.80 13.60
CA PRO A 172 -7.10 -6.16 13.06
C PRO A 172 -6.47 -7.22 13.99
N TYR A 173 -5.77 -6.81 15.04
CA TYR A 173 -5.15 -7.70 16.03
C TYR A 173 -6.01 -7.89 17.30
N ALA A 174 -7.07 -7.10 17.48
CA ALA A 174 -7.94 -7.09 18.66
C ALA A 174 -9.41 -7.35 18.29
N LEU A 175 -9.67 -8.50 17.68
CA LEU A 175 -10.99 -8.88 17.18
C LEU A 175 -11.91 -9.36 18.31
N ASP A 176 -13.16 -8.87 18.31
CA ASP A 176 -14.22 -9.49 19.08
C ASP A 176 -14.63 -10.86 18.50
N ARG A 177 -15.52 -11.57 19.18
CA ARG A 177 -15.92 -12.91 18.75
C ARG A 177 -16.56 -12.94 17.35
N LYS A 178 -17.41 -11.94 17.05
CA LYS A 178 -18.13 -11.85 15.77
C LYS A 178 -17.16 -11.53 14.62
N GLN A 179 -16.25 -10.59 14.86
CA GLN A 179 -15.21 -10.19 13.92
C GLN A 179 -14.24 -11.34 13.64
N PHE A 180 -13.80 -12.05 14.69
CA PHE A 180 -12.94 -13.22 14.56
C PHE A 180 -13.62 -14.34 13.76
N GLU A 181 -14.88 -14.67 14.08
CA GLU A 181 -15.63 -15.68 13.33
C GLU A 181 -15.80 -15.31 11.84
N ALA A 182 -16.02 -14.02 11.54
CA ALA A 182 -16.06 -13.55 10.16
C ALA A 182 -14.72 -13.72 9.43
N ALA A 183 -13.59 -13.41 10.09
CA ALA A 183 -12.25 -13.63 9.53
C ALA A 183 -11.98 -15.11 9.27
N ILE A 184 -12.34 -15.99 10.21
CA ILE A 184 -12.20 -17.44 10.05
C ILE A 184 -13.08 -17.96 8.90
N GLU A 185 -14.31 -17.47 8.76
CA GLU A 185 -15.19 -17.86 7.67
C GLU A 185 -14.64 -17.44 6.30
N LEU A 186 -14.10 -16.22 6.20
CA LEU A 186 -13.38 -15.77 5.01
C LEU A 186 -12.19 -16.68 4.69
N LEU A 187 -11.36 -17.00 5.69
CA LEU A 187 -10.19 -17.87 5.51
C LEU A 187 -10.58 -19.30 5.11
N ARG A 188 -11.72 -19.83 5.57
CA ARG A 188 -12.26 -21.13 5.12
C ARG A 188 -12.70 -21.08 3.66
N GLN A 189 -13.21 -19.94 3.19
CA GLN A 189 -13.54 -19.74 1.77
C GLN A 189 -12.26 -19.65 0.94
N GLN A 190 -11.29 -18.83 1.36
CA GLN A 190 -9.97 -18.71 0.75
C GLN A 190 -9.24 -20.05 0.66
N ARG A 191 -9.36 -20.92 1.67
CA ARG A 191 -8.72 -22.26 1.67
C ARG A 191 -9.05 -23.06 0.41
N LYS A 192 -10.23 -22.87 -0.18
CA LYS A 192 -10.68 -23.58 -1.40
C LYS A 192 -9.94 -23.14 -2.67
N ILE A 193 -9.32 -21.96 -2.65
CA ILE A 193 -8.57 -21.40 -3.80
C ILE A 193 -7.06 -21.40 -3.57
N VAL A 194 -6.59 -21.42 -2.32
CA VAL A 194 -5.16 -21.46 -2.00
C VAL A 194 -4.54 -22.79 -2.42
N GLY A 195 -3.52 -22.71 -3.28
CA GLY A 195 -2.73 -23.87 -3.72
C GLY A 195 -1.78 -24.36 -2.62
N ARG A 196 -1.10 -23.43 -1.93
CA ARG A 196 -0.17 -23.72 -0.83
C ARG A 196 -0.23 -22.60 0.22
N TYR A 197 -0.13 -22.95 1.50
CA TYR A 197 0.25 -21.98 2.52
C TYR A 197 1.77 -21.86 2.53
N TRP A 198 2.30 -20.68 2.22
CA TRP A 198 3.74 -20.49 2.17
C TRP A 198 4.28 -20.23 3.58
N HIS A 199 5.45 -20.80 3.85
CA HIS A 199 6.19 -20.70 5.11
C HIS A 199 7.62 -20.29 4.81
N ASP A 200 8.34 -21.14 4.08
CA ASP A 200 9.69 -20.86 3.61
C ASP A 200 9.67 -19.88 2.42
N ALA A 201 10.46 -18.80 2.53
CA ALA A 201 10.52 -17.74 1.53
C ALA A 201 11.09 -18.23 0.19
N PHE A 202 12.05 -19.15 0.18
CA PHE A 202 12.65 -19.68 -1.05
C PHE A 202 11.73 -20.69 -1.73
N ILE A 203 10.94 -21.46 -0.96
CA ILE A 203 9.85 -22.28 -1.54
C ILE A 203 8.80 -21.40 -2.20
N GLN A 204 8.42 -20.27 -1.58
CA GLN A 204 7.48 -19.33 -2.21
C GLN A 204 8.02 -18.77 -3.53
N ILE A 205 9.31 -18.43 -3.57
CA ILE A 205 9.98 -17.95 -4.79
C ILE A 205 9.93 -19.03 -5.88
N ASP A 206 10.26 -20.27 -5.55
CA ASP A 206 10.19 -21.41 -6.47
C ASP A 206 8.76 -21.63 -7.00
N ASP A 207 7.74 -21.54 -6.14
CA ASP A 207 6.35 -21.72 -6.54
C ASP A 207 5.90 -20.66 -7.60
N PHE A 208 6.43 -19.43 -7.52
CA PHE A 208 6.17 -18.37 -8.52
C PHE A 208 6.90 -18.58 -9.85
N ILE A 209 8.04 -19.28 -9.83
CA ILE A 209 8.84 -19.55 -11.02
C ILE A 209 8.33 -20.81 -11.73
N ASN A 210 8.05 -21.86 -10.97
CA ASN A 210 7.91 -23.22 -11.47
C ASN A 210 6.51 -23.83 -11.28
N GLU A 211 5.74 -23.39 -10.27
CA GLU A 211 4.47 -24.04 -9.90
C GLU A 211 3.23 -23.24 -10.33
N GLY A 212 3.40 -22.18 -11.11
CA GLY A 212 2.30 -21.43 -11.70
C GLY A 212 1.51 -20.57 -10.72
N VAL A 213 2.09 -20.23 -9.56
CA VAL A 213 1.54 -19.22 -8.64
C VAL A 213 1.63 -17.84 -9.26
N VAL A 214 0.57 -17.05 -9.12
CA VAL A 214 0.42 -15.75 -9.80
C VAL A 214 0.10 -14.59 -8.89
N ALA A 215 -0.36 -14.85 -7.66
CA ALA A 215 -0.56 -13.83 -6.64
C ALA A 215 -0.48 -14.41 -5.22
N SER A 216 0.12 -13.67 -4.29
CA SER A 216 0.19 -14.05 -2.87
C SER A 216 0.51 -12.85 -1.99
N SER A 217 0.18 -12.96 -0.69
CA SER A 217 0.89 -12.19 0.32
C SER A 217 2.38 -12.59 0.34
N SER A 218 3.27 -11.63 0.40
CA SER A 218 4.72 -11.87 0.46
C SER A 218 5.42 -10.77 1.25
N TRP A 219 6.72 -10.94 1.48
CA TRP A 219 7.57 -9.84 1.89
C TRP A 219 8.30 -9.24 0.69
N PRO A 220 8.73 -7.96 0.76
CA PRO A 220 9.56 -7.35 -0.28
C PRO A 220 10.84 -8.12 -0.58
N PHE A 221 11.34 -8.95 0.36
CA PHE A 221 12.49 -9.83 0.15
C PHE A 221 12.28 -10.78 -1.04
N GLN A 222 11.22 -11.59 -1.04
CA GLN A 222 10.91 -12.51 -2.13
C GLN A 222 10.74 -11.75 -3.46
N VAL A 223 10.03 -10.61 -3.42
CA VAL A 223 9.80 -9.82 -4.64
C VAL A 223 11.10 -9.30 -5.23
N ASN A 224 11.98 -8.74 -4.38
CA ASN A 224 13.25 -8.19 -4.84
C ASN A 224 14.15 -9.28 -5.43
N LEU A 225 14.19 -10.47 -4.81
CA LEU A 225 14.96 -11.59 -5.34
C LEU A 225 14.41 -12.05 -6.69
N LEU A 226 13.10 -12.25 -6.82
CA LEU A 226 12.44 -12.58 -8.08
C LEU A 226 12.73 -11.53 -9.17
N LYS A 227 12.65 -10.23 -8.84
CA LYS A 227 12.96 -9.15 -9.78
C LYS A 227 14.42 -9.14 -10.20
N SER A 228 15.35 -9.39 -9.28
CA SER A 228 16.79 -9.46 -9.59
C SER A 228 17.11 -10.59 -10.57
N GLN A 229 16.32 -11.67 -10.54
CA GLN A 229 16.41 -12.81 -11.45
C GLN A 229 15.64 -12.61 -12.77
N GLY A 230 15.05 -11.42 -12.98
CA GLY A 230 14.29 -11.10 -14.19
C GLY A 230 12.88 -11.72 -14.24
N ALA A 231 12.35 -12.23 -13.12
CA ALA A 231 11.00 -12.73 -13.07
C ALA A 231 9.98 -11.58 -13.28
N PRO A 232 8.85 -11.83 -13.96
CA PRO A 232 7.83 -10.82 -14.26
C PRO A 232 6.96 -10.56 -13.02
N ILE A 233 7.55 -10.09 -11.93
CA ILE A 233 6.88 -9.94 -10.63
C ILE A 233 6.97 -8.49 -10.16
N ILE A 234 5.83 -7.96 -9.69
CA ILE A 234 5.73 -6.67 -8.99
C ILE A 234 4.86 -6.91 -7.74
N TYR A 235 4.88 -5.97 -6.80
CA TYR A 235 3.95 -5.97 -5.68
C TYR A 235 3.22 -4.63 -5.53
N VAL A 236 2.07 -4.68 -4.86
CA VAL A 236 1.38 -3.51 -4.32
C VAL A 236 1.19 -3.70 -2.81
N THR A 237 1.15 -2.60 -2.05
CA THR A 237 0.82 -2.64 -0.62
C THR A 237 -0.70 -2.61 -0.39
N HIS A 238 -1.48 -2.13 -1.37
CA HIS A 238 -2.94 -1.96 -1.35
C HIS A 238 -3.43 -1.38 -2.69
N ASP A 239 -4.75 -1.28 -2.85
CA ASP A 239 -5.35 -0.34 -3.81
C ASP A 239 -5.40 1.09 -3.23
N GLN A 240 -5.45 2.12 -4.07
CA GLN A 240 -5.39 3.52 -3.61
C GLN A 240 -6.56 3.90 -2.70
N GLU A 241 -7.76 3.38 -2.95
CA GLU A 241 -8.94 3.66 -2.13
C GLU A 241 -8.86 2.95 -0.77
N GLU A 242 -8.35 1.72 -0.74
CA GLU A 242 -8.05 0.94 0.46
C GLU A 242 -7.00 1.67 1.31
N ALA A 243 -5.91 2.13 0.67
CA ALA A 243 -4.88 2.97 1.29
C ALA A 243 -5.47 4.18 2.00
N LEU A 244 -6.30 4.94 1.27
CA LEU A 244 -6.87 6.19 1.73
C LEU A 244 -7.86 5.98 2.88
N THR A 245 -8.50 4.81 2.94
CA THR A 245 -9.50 4.50 3.98
C THR A 245 -8.94 3.80 5.22
N MET A 246 -7.82 3.08 5.10
CA MET A 246 -7.32 2.21 6.17
C MET A 246 -6.07 2.74 6.87
N SER A 247 -5.34 3.67 6.25
CA SER A 247 -4.03 4.10 6.75
C SER A 247 -4.10 5.41 7.54
N ASP A 248 -3.47 5.47 8.71
CA ASP A 248 -3.27 6.75 9.41
C ASP A 248 -2.33 7.69 8.63
N ARG A 249 -1.37 7.08 7.92
CA ARG A 249 -0.39 7.77 7.06
C ARG A 249 -0.09 6.95 5.81
N LEU A 250 0.11 7.65 4.71
CA LEU A 250 0.52 7.12 3.41
C LEU A 250 1.87 7.70 2.99
N ALA A 251 2.68 6.89 2.34
CA ALA A 251 3.90 7.30 1.67
C ALA A 251 3.77 6.99 0.17
N VAL A 252 3.94 8.01 -0.67
CA VAL A 252 3.96 7.87 -2.14
C VAL A 252 5.41 7.75 -2.57
N PHE A 253 5.72 6.68 -3.30
CA PHE A 253 7.05 6.43 -3.83
C PHE A 253 7.07 6.65 -5.35
N ASN A 254 8.17 7.22 -5.84
CA ASN A 254 8.46 7.36 -7.27
C ASN A 254 9.92 6.97 -7.50
N HIS A 255 10.17 6.02 -8.41
CA HIS A 255 11.51 5.48 -8.66
C HIS A 255 12.29 5.06 -7.40
N GLY A 256 11.59 4.51 -6.39
CA GLY A 256 12.19 4.05 -5.14
C GLY A 256 12.51 5.15 -4.12
N GLN A 257 12.20 6.41 -4.43
CA GLN A 257 12.32 7.53 -3.49
C GLN A 257 10.95 7.94 -2.95
N ILE A 258 10.91 8.41 -1.71
CA ILE A 258 9.68 8.94 -1.11
C ILE A 258 9.43 10.35 -1.67
N GLU A 259 8.34 10.51 -2.41
CA GLU A 259 7.87 11.81 -2.92
C GLU A 259 7.13 12.59 -1.84
N GLN A 260 6.24 11.91 -1.10
CA GLN A 260 5.42 12.54 -0.08
C GLN A 260 4.98 11.53 0.98
N VAL A 261 4.95 11.97 2.25
CA VAL A 261 4.33 11.22 3.36
C VAL A 261 3.34 12.12 4.08
N GLY A 262 2.12 11.66 4.30
CA GLY A 262 1.06 12.43 4.97
C GLY A 262 -0.13 11.57 5.36
N THR A 263 -1.16 12.17 5.96
CA THR A 263 -2.45 11.47 6.13
C THR A 263 -3.09 11.25 4.75
N PRO A 264 -4.02 10.29 4.59
CA PRO A 264 -4.80 10.13 3.37
C PRO A 264 -5.35 11.43 2.80
N ALA A 265 -5.98 12.23 3.65
CA ALA A 265 -6.53 13.53 3.26
C ALA A 265 -5.44 14.49 2.80
N ALA A 266 -4.29 14.55 3.47
CA ALA A 266 -3.19 15.41 3.05
C ALA A 266 -2.60 15.00 1.70
N ILE A 267 -2.38 13.70 1.47
CA ILE A 267 -1.89 13.20 0.18
C ILE A 267 -2.89 13.50 -0.95
N TYR A 268 -4.19 13.32 -0.69
CA TYR A 268 -5.23 13.51 -1.69
C TYR A 268 -5.53 15.00 -1.98
N GLU A 269 -5.75 15.81 -0.94
CA GLU A 269 -6.16 17.22 -1.07
C GLU A 269 -4.98 18.18 -1.24
N HIS A 270 -3.77 17.76 -0.87
CA HIS A 270 -2.55 18.57 -0.90
C HIS A 270 -1.34 17.80 -1.47
N PRO A 271 -1.40 17.38 -2.75
CA PRO A 271 -0.26 16.72 -3.40
C PRO A 271 0.92 17.69 -3.52
N ALA A 272 2.13 17.20 -3.18
CA ALA A 272 3.36 18.00 -3.18
C ALA A 272 3.99 18.13 -4.57
N THR A 273 3.79 17.15 -5.45
CA THR A 273 4.37 17.12 -6.80
C THR A 273 3.34 16.73 -7.85
N SER A 274 3.63 17.02 -9.13
CA SER A 274 2.74 16.66 -10.25
C SER A 274 2.54 15.15 -10.34
N PHE A 275 3.58 14.39 -10.01
CA PHE A 275 3.49 12.95 -9.89
C PHE A 275 2.47 12.54 -8.84
N VAL A 276 2.58 13.04 -7.59
CA VAL A 276 1.63 12.68 -6.53
C VAL A 276 0.19 13.07 -6.89
N ALA A 277 0.01 14.25 -7.50
CA ALA A 277 -1.29 14.75 -7.93
C ALA A 277 -1.95 13.84 -8.97
N GLY A 278 -1.18 13.35 -9.94
CA GLY A 278 -1.66 12.43 -10.99
C GLY A 278 -1.69 10.96 -10.56
N PHE A 279 -0.90 10.59 -9.55
CA PHE A 279 -0.81 9.22 -9.05
C PHE A 279 -1.98 8.89 -8.14
N VAL A 280 -2.34 9.77 -7.20
CA VAL A 280 -3.39 9.49 -6.20
C VAL A 280 -4.74 10.01 -6.72
N GLY A 281 -5.53 9.12 -7.29
CA GLY A 281 -6.83 9.42 -7.91
C GLY A 281 -6.74 10.25 -9.19
N VAL A 282 -7.90 10.54 -9.79
CA VAL A 282 -7.96 11.43 -10.98
C VAL A 282 -7.71 12.88 -10.55
N SER A 283 -6.88 13.60 -11.31
CA SER A 283 -6.62 15.02 -11.10
C SER A 283 -6.41 15.73 -12.43
N ASN A 284 -6.81 16.99 -12.52
CA ASN A 284 -6.48 17.83 -13.66
C ASN A 284 -5.21 18.61 -13.35
N LEU A 285 -4.15 18.40 -14.15
CA LEU A 285 -2.94 19.22 -14.11
C LEU A 285 -3.00 20.25 -15.23
N VAL A 286 -3.00 21.52 -14.87
CA VAL A 286 -3.13 22.64 -15.82
C VAL A 286 -1.88 23.50 -15.74
N SER A 287 -1.24 23.74 -16.89
CA SER A 287 0.02 24.48 -16.99
C SER A 287 0.01 25.47 -18.17
N GLY A 288 1.04 26.31 -18.23
CA GLY A 288 1.31 27.20 -19.36
C GLY A 288 0.19 28.19 -19.66
N ALA A 289 -0.06 28.42 -20.96
CA ALA A 289 -1.04 29.39 -21.44
C ALA A 289 -2.46 29.11 -20.92
N VAL A 290 -2.83 27.84 -20.75
CA VAL A 290 -4.14 27.44 -20.21
C VAL A 290 -4.26 27.86 -18.74
N ALA A 291 -3.21 27.64 -17.94
CA ALA A 291 -3.20 28.07 -16.54
C ALA A 291 -3.29 29.59 -16.41
N GLN A 292 -2.54 30.32 -17.23
CA GLN A 292 -2.58 31.78 -17.31
C GLN A 292 -3.97 32.29 -17.70
N ALA A 293 -4.64 31.65 -18.67
CA ALA A 293 -5.97 32.05 -19.11
C ALA A 293 -7.04 31.84 -18.03
N ILE A 294 -6.95 30.76 -17.26
CA ILE A 294 -7.96 30.40 -16.24
C ILE A 294 -7.74 31.15 -14.92
N THR A 295 -6.50 31.29 -14.48
CA THR A 295 -6.18 31.79 -13.14
C THR A 295 -5.62 33.22 -13.13
N GLY A 296 -5.15 33.70 -14.28
CA GLY A 296 -4.42 34.96 -14.40
C GLY A 296 -2.94 34.85 -14.04
N VAL A 297 -2.43 33.66 -13.73
CA VAL A 297 -1.01 33.42 -13.42
C VAL A 297 -0.45 32.23 -14.20
N ASN A 298 0.76 32.36 -14.73
CA ASN A 298 1.46 31.29 -15.45
C ASN A 298 2.17 30.36 -14.46
N GLN A 299 1.37 29.69 -13.63
CA GLN A 299 1.85 28.74 -12.63
C GLN A 299 1.04 27.45 -12.74
N THR A 300 1.73 26.31 -12.78
CA THR A 300 1.07 25.00 -12.82
C THR A 300 0.26 24.78 -11.55
N PHE A 301 -0.98 24.34 -11.72
CA PHE A 301 -1.83 23.94 -10.61
C PHE A 301 -2.55 22.64 -10.91
N SER A 302 -2.93 21.94 -9.85
CA SER A 302 -3.88 20.84 -9.93
C SER A 302 -5.24 21.24 -9.37
N ILE A 303 -6.29 20.69 -9.97
CA ILE A 303 -7.67 20.81 -9.49
C ILE A 303 -8.36 19.45 -9.57
N ARG A 304 -8.91 19.02 -8.44
CA ARG A 304 -9.64 17.75 -8.35
C ARG A 304 -10.96 17.81 -9.12
N PRO A 305 -11.29 16.79 -9.93
CA PRO A 305 -12.43 16.81 -10.84
C PRO A 305 -13.78 16.96 -10.11
N GLU A 306 -13.91 16.47 -8.89
CA GLU A 306 -15.10 16.57 -8.04
C GLU A 306 -15.29 17.95 -7.40
N LYS A 307 -14.29 18.84 -7.48
CA LYS A 307 -14.39 20.24 -7.03
C LYS A 307 -14.89 21.17 -8.14
N ILE A 308 -15.00 20.67 -9.38
CA ILE A 308 -15.46 21.42 -10.55
C ILE A 308 -16.96 21.19 -10.73
N ARG A 309 -17.72 22.27 -10.91
CA ARG A 309 -19.15 22.21 -11.22
C ARG A 309 -19.38 22.62 -12.67
N ILE A 310 -20.28 21.90 -13.33
CA ILE A 310 -20.77 22.24 -14.67
C ILE A 310 -22.00 23.15 -14.51
N GLN A 311 -21.99 24.29 -15.20
CA GLN A 311 -23.13 25.20 -15.26
C GLN A 311 -23.37 25.71 -16.69
N GLN A 312 -24.48 26.44 -16.88
CA GLN A 312 -24.82 27.01 -18.18
C GLN A 312 -23.75 28.04 -18.62
N PRO A 313 -23.39 28.12 -19.92
CA PRO A 313 -22.33 28.97 -20.45
C PRO A 313 -22.35 30.44 -20.00
N ASP A 314 -23.55 31.01 -19.89
CA ASP A 314 -23.78 32.44 -19.65
C ASP A 314 -24.07 32.76 -18.18
N THR A 315 -23.87 31.80 -17.28
CA THR A 315 -24.04 32.01 -15.84
C THR A 315 -22.98 32.99 -15.34
N PRO A 316 -23.35 34.07 -14.62
CA PRO A 316 -22.39 35.01 -14.03
C PRO A 316 -21.41 34.30 -13.08
N ILE A 317 -20.13 34.64 -13.19
CA ILE A 317 -19.07 34.08 -12.34
C ILE A 317 -18.98 34.93 -11.08
N ALA A 318 -19.29 34.34 -9.93
CA ALA A 318 -19.16 35.00 -8.64
C ALA A 318 -17.68 35.24 -8.27
N ASP A 319 -17.44 36.27 -7.44
CA ASP A 319 -16.11 36.58 -6.92
C ASP A 319 -15.49 35.38 -6.18
N GLY A 320 -14.19 35.18 -6.38
CA GLY A 320 -13.44 34.06 -5.77
C GLY A 320 -13.50 32.74 -6.54
N LEU A 321 -14.29 32.65 -7.62
CA LEU A 321 -14.30 31.48 -8.50
C LEU A 321 -13.26 31.58 -9.61
N CYS A 322 -12.78 30.42 -10.04
CA CYS A 322 -12.16 30.23 -11.36
C CYS A 322 -13.23 29.68 -12.31
N ALA A 323 -13.12 30.03 -13.59
CA ALA A 323 -14.01 29.55 -14.62
C ALA A 323 -13.25 29.19 -15.90
N ALA A 324 -13.78 28.21 -16.63
CA ALA A 324 -13.31 27.84 -17.96
C ALA A 324 -14.49 27.45 -18.84
N HIS A 325 -14.48 27.87 -20.10
CA HIS A 325 -15.50 27.52 -21.09
C HIS A 325 -15.01 26.38 -21.99
N GLY A 326 -15.95 25.52 -22.38
CA GLY A 326 -15.61 24.35 -23.20
C GLY A 326 -16.83 23.58 -23.69
N CYS A 327 -16.58 22.49 -24.39
CA CYS A 327 -17.58 21.58 -24.91
C CYS A 327 -17.40 20.19 -24.28
N ILE A 328 -18.50 19.55 -23.86
CA ILE A 328 -18.46 18.18 -23.36
C ILE A 328 -18.08 17.24 -24.52
N ARG A 329 -16.85 16.74 -24.52
CA ARG A 329 -16.35 15.81 -25.53
C ARG A 329 -16.83 14.40 -25.26
N ASP A 330 -16.81 13.98 -24.00
CA ASP A 330 -17.17 12.62 -23.59
C ASP A 330 -17.93 12.59 -22.25
N VAL A 331 -18.74 11.55 -22.09
CA VAL A 331 -19.58 11.31 -20.91
C VAL A 331 -19.50 9.85 -20.53
N VAL A 332 -19.01 9.57 -19.32
CA VAL A 332 -18.88 8.21 -18.79
C VAL A 332 -19.72 8.09 -17.52
N TYR A 333 -20.81 7.33 -17.61
CA TYR A 333 -21.69 7.05 -16.49
C TYR A 333 -21.11 5.92 -15.62
N LEU A 334 -20.85 6.19 -14.34
CA LEU A 334 -20.18 5.27 -13.40
C LEU A 334 -21.10 4.91 -12.22
N GLY A 335 -22.42 4.91 -12.43
CA GLY A 335 -23.40 4.59 -11.40
C GLY A 335 -23.70 5.78 -10.49
N VAL A 336 -22.96 5.92 -9.39
CA VAL A 336 -23.21 6.95 -8.36
C VAL A 336 -22.74 8.35 -8.79
N HIS A 337 -21.85 8.42 -9.76
CA HIS A 337 -21.36 9.65 -10.35
C HIS A 337 -21.17 9.49 -11.86
N THR A 338 -21.03 10.62 -12.54
CA THR A 338 -20.69 10.70 -13.95
C THR A 338 -19.39 11.46 -14.10
N ARG A 339 -18.51 10.93 -14.97
CA ARG A 339 -17.29 11.61 -15.40
C ARG A 339 -17.53 12.27 -16.76
N TYR A 340 -17.29 13.57 -16.82
CA TYR A 340 -17.34 14.35 -18.05
C TYR A 340 -15.92 14.71 -18.46
N ILE A 341 -15.61 14.61 -19.75
CA ILE A 341 -14.39 15.15 -20.32
C ILE A 341 -14.78 16.38 -21.16
N VAL A 342 -14.27 17.54 -20.77
CA VAL A 342 -14.61 18.82 -21.39
C VAL A 342 -13.39 19.37 -22.09
N GLU A 343 -13.49 19.53 -23.40
CA GLU A 343 -12.48 20.19 -24.22
C GLU A 343 -12.62 21.71 -24.06
N LEU A 344 -11.55 22.37 -23.63
CA LEU A 344 -11.56 23.80 -23.31
C LEU A 344 -11.30 24.67 -24.54
N ASP A 345 -11.91 25.85 -24.56
CA ASP A 345 -11.72 26.83 -25.63
C ASP A 345 -10.30 27.38 -25.71
N VAL A 346 -9.67 27.48 -24.55
CA VAL A 346 -8.29 27.95 -24.39
C VAL A 346 -7.27 26.86 -24.69
N GLY A 347 -7.73 25.68 -25.11
CA GLY A 347 -6.91 24.49 -25.35
C GLY A 347 -6.81 23.58 -24.13
N GLY A 348 -6.56 22.30 -24.40
CA GLY A 348 -6.54 21.25 -23.39
C GLY A 348 -7.94 20.76 -23.01
N GLU A 349 -8.00 19.92 -21.99
CA GLU A 349 -9.25 19.34 -21.49
C GLU A 349 -9.25 19.28 -19.97
N LEU A 350 -10.45 19.31 -19.38
CA LEU A 350 -10.66 19.03 -17.97
C LEU A 350 -11.62 17.87 -17.79
N THR A 351 -11.26 16.98 -16.89
CA THR A 351 -12.16 15.97 -16.34
C THR A 351 -12.96 16.58 -15.20
N VAL A 352 -14.26 16.31 -15.19
CA VAL A 352 -15.19 16.73 -14.13
C VAL A 352 -15.93 15.50 -13.61
N ILE A 353 -16.04 15.36 -12.30
CA ILE A 353 -16.84 14.30 -11.68
C ILE A 353 -18.02 14.94 -10.96
N GLN A 354 -19.22 14.53 -11.34
CA GLN A 354 -20.45 15.02 -10.73
C GLN A 354 -21.30 13.85 -10.23
N GLN A 355 -21.77 13.95 -8.99
CA GLN A 355 -22.66 12.95 -8.41
C GLN A 355 -24.01 12.97 -9.12
N ASN A 356 -24.59 11.79 -9.34
CA ASN A 356 -25.88 11.65 -10.02
C ASN A 356 -27.02 11.84 -9.02
N LEU A 357 -27.30 13.10 -8.65
CA LEU A 357 -28.32 13.44 -7.66
C LEU A 357 -29.72 13.59 -8.28
N ASP A 358 -29.81 14.28 -9.42
CA ASP A 358 -31.10 14.74 -9.97
C ASP A 358 -31.38 14.27 -11.40
N THR A 359 -30.39 13.69 -12.09
CA THR A 359 -30.42 13.46 -13.54
C THR A 359 -30.48 11.97 -13.88
N THR A 360 -31.28 11.60 -14.88
CA THR A 360 -31.34 10.21 -15.35
C THR A 360 -30.13 9.87 -16.22
N SER A 361 -29.77 8.58 -16.31
CA SER A 361 -28.64 8.11 -17.13
C SER A 361 -28.76 8.50 -18.61
N MET A 362 -29.98 8.57 -19.15
CA MET A 362 -30.24 8.96 -20.54
C MET A 362 -30.01 10.45 -20.79
N GLU A 363 -30.40 11.31 -19.86
CA GLU A 363 -30.19 12.77 -19.95
C GLU A 363 -28.71 13.15 -19.83
N VAL A 364 -27.96 12.40 -19.01
CA VAL A 364 -26.52 12.54 -18.86
C VAL A 364 -25.79 12.21 -20.16
N LEU A 365 -26.09 11.07 -20.79
CA LEU A 365 -25.45 10.66 -22.04
C LEU A 365 -25.75 11.62 -23.20
N ALA A 366 -26.91 12.28 -23.19
CA ALA A 366 -27.28 13.31 -24.15
C ALA A 366 -26.54 14.65 -23.96
N ALA A 367 -25.71 14.79 -22.93
CA ALA A 367 -24.93 16.01 -22.70
C ALA A 367 -23.70 16.16 -23.62
N ARG A 368 -23.31 15.10 -24.35
CA ARG A 368 -22.18 15.15 -25.28
C ARG A 368 -22.41 16.22 -26.35
N GLY A 369 -21.39 17.02 -26.64
CA GLY A 369 -21.44 18.15 -27.56
C GLY A 369 -22.07 19.42 -26.98
N ARG A 370 -22.53 19.41 -25.72
CA ARG A 370 -23.11 20.59 -25.08
C ARG A 370 -22.01 21.56 -24.67
N ARG A 371 -22.26 22.85 -24.93
CA ARG A 371 -21.44 23.96 -24.43
C ARG A 371 -21.68 24.16 -22.94
N VAL A 372 -20.60 24.31 -22.18
CA VAL A 372 -20.67 24.46 -20.72
C VAL A 372 -19.69 25.50 -20.19
N GLN A 373 -20.01 26.03 -19.01
CA GLN A 373 -19.06 26.76 -18.18
C GLN A 373 -18.70 25.87 -16.99
N LEU A 374 -17.40 25.64 -16.79
CA LEU A 374 -16.84 24.96 -15.64
C LEU A 374 -16.50 25.99 -14.58
N VAL A 375 -16.89 25.77 -13.32
CA VAL A 375 -16.60 26.69 -12.21
C VAL A 375 -16.17 25.97 -10.94
N TRP A 376 -15.22 26.56 -10.22
CA TRP A 376 -14.75 26.06 -8.93
C TRP A 376 -14.16 27.17 -8.07
N GLN A 377 -14.01 26.92 -6.77
CA GLN A 377 -13.38 27.86 -5.84
C GLN A 377 -11.89 27.99 -6.14
N ARG A 378 -11.37 29.21 -6.28
CA ARG A 378 -9.93 29.45 -6.53
C ARG A 378 -9.05 28.83 -5.46
N ALA A 379 -9.52 28.75 -4.21
CA ALA A 379 -8.82 28.12 -3.09
C ALA A 379 -8.59 26.60 -3.26
N HIS A 380 -9.29 25.95 -4.20
CA HIS A 380 -9.07 24.54 -4.54
C HIS A 380 -7.93 24.34 -5.54
N ASN A 381 -7.40 25.40 -6.16
CA ASN A 381 -6.19 25.30 -6.97
C ASN A 381 -5.02 24.96 -6.06
N ARG A 382 -4.39 23.81 -6.29
CA ARG A 382 -3.16 23.43 -5.61
C ARG A 382 -2.00 23.72 -6.54
N VAL A 383 -1.23 24.74 -6.20
CA VAL A 383 0.01 25.06 -6.91
C VAL A 383 0.94 23.87 -6.80
N ILE A 384 1.46 23.41 -7.93
CA ILE A 384 2.37 22.28 -7.99
C ILE A 384 3.73 22.79 -8.48
N ALA A 385 4.79 22.42 -7.75
CA ALA A 385 6.17 22.74 -8.09
C ALA A 385 6.70 21.89 -9.25
#